data_AF-B1PAL5-F1
#
_entry.id   AF-B1PAL5-F1
#
_cell.length_a   1.000
_cell.length_b   1.000
_cell.length_c   1.000
_cell.angle_alpha   90.00
_cell.angle_beta   90.00
_cell.angle_gamma   90.00
#
_symmetry.space_group_name_H-M   'P 1'
#
loop_
_entity.id
_entity.type
_entity.pdbx_description
1 polymer ?
#
loop_
_entity_poly.entity_id
_entity_poly.type
_entity_poly.pdbx_seq_one_letter_code
_entity_poly.pdbx_strand_id
1 'polypeptide(L)'
;KLNRLYSSLSDELSDQLKVPVQYVPVSNYPAAVSAFRTGSLDLVWFGGLTGVQARLQTPGAQVLAQRDIDAKFTSVFIANGASGLRPFSKGDQLTNLKGRRLSFGSESSTSGRLMPQYFMSQNGVETKDLAGGAPGFSGSHDATIAVVQSGAYEVGALNEQVWRSNVEDGRVDPNKVSVIWRTPAYVD
;
A
#
# COMPACT_ATOMS: atom_id res chain seq x y z
N LYS A 1 9.92 -12.83 -10.30
CA LYS A 1 8.52 -13.26 -10.57
C LYS A 1 7.76 -12.16 -11.33
N LEU A 2 7.67 -10.93 -10.79
CA LEU A 2 6.99 -9.80 -11.46
C LEU A 2 7.50 -9.48 -12.87
N ASN A 3 8.81 -9.30 -13.08
CA ASN A 3 9.35 -8.95 -14.41
C ASN A 3 8.93 -9.95 -15.51
N ARG A 4 8.85 -11.24 -15.19
CA ARG A 4 8.41 -12.27 -16.14
C ARG A 4 6.91 -12.14 -16.47
N LEU A 5 6.08 -11.87 -15.46
CA LEU A 5 4.64 -11.69 -15.65
C LEU A 5 4.32 -10.45 -16.49
N TYR A 6 5.04 -9.35 -16.25
CA TYR A 6 4.83 -8.12 -17.00
C TYR A 6 5.39 -8.20 -18.42
N SER A 7 6.47 -8.97 -18.67
CA SER A 7 6.89 -9.29 -20.04
C SER A 7 5.82 -10.09 -20.79
N SER A 8 5.24 -11.12 -20.17
CA SER A 8 4.14 -11.87 -20.81
C SER A 8 2.92 -10.99 -21.10
N LEU A 9 2.59 -10.04 -20.21
CA LEU A 9 1.51 -9.09 -20.46
C LEU A 9 1.84 -8.12 -21.60
N SER A 10 3.08 -7.59 -21.66
CA SER A 10 3.48 -6.70 -22.75
C SER A 10 3.46 -7.43 -24.10
N ASP A 11 3.90 -8.69 -24.14
CA ASP A 11 3.89 -9.51 -25.36
C ASP A 11 2.45 -9.72 -25.85
N GLU A 12 1.54 -10.14 -24.96
CA GLU A 12 0.12 -10.31 -25.30
C GLU A 12 -0.52 -9.00 -25.80
N LEU A 13 -0.28 -7.87 -25.11
CA LEU A 13 -0.79 -6.57 -25.54
C LEU A 13 -0.23 -6.15 -26.91
N SER A 14 1.06 -6.39 -27.15
CA SER A 14 1.69 -6.13 -28.44
C SER A 14 1.02 -6.95 -29.55
N ASP A 15 0.77 -8.24 -29.29
CA ASP A 15 0.13 -9.14 -30.24
C ASP A 15 -1.33 -8.76 -30.53
N GLN A 16 -2.10 -8.33 -29.53
CA GLN A 16 -3.51 -7.94 -29.73
C GLN A 16 -3.65 -6.57 -30.39
N LEU A 17 -2.84 -5.59 -29.97
CA LEU A 17 -2.95 -4.20 -30.43
C LEU A 17 -2.20 -3.93 -31.74
N LYS A 18 -1.32 -4.85 -32.15
CA LYS A 18 -0.45 -4.71 -33.35
C LYS A 18 0.44 -3.47 -33.30
N VAL A 19 0.88 -3.07 -32.11
CA VAL A 19 1.87 -2.00 -31.86
C VAL A 19 2.91 -2.50 -30.86
N PRO A 20 4.17 -2.01 -30.92
CA PRO A 20 5.19 -2.42 -29.94
C PRO A 20 4.79 -2.01 -28.52
N VAL A 21 4.83 -2.96 -27.59
CA VAL A 21 4.60 -2.71 -26.16
C VAL A 21 5.84 -3.14 -25.38
N GLN A 22 6.39 -2.23 -24.57
CA GLN A 22 7.56 -2.49 -23.75
C GLN A 22 7.21 -2.32 -22.26
N TYR A 23 7.49 -3.35 -21.46
CA TYR A 23 7.47 -3.21 -20.01
C TYR A 23 8.68 -2.39 -19.52
N VAL A 24 8.41 -1.32 -18.76
CA VAL A 24 9.42 -0.48 -18.13
C VAL A 24 9.23 -0.54 -16.61
N PRO A 25 10.19 -1.12 -15.86
CA PRO A 25 10.10 -1.16 -14.40
C PRO A 25 10.35 0.23 -13.81
N VAL A 26 9.65 0.55 -12.73
CA VAL A 26 9.81 1.78 -11.95
C VAL A 26 10.17 1.45 -10.52
N SER A 27 10.95 2.33 -9.88
CA SER A 27 11.52 2.09 -8.55
C SER A 27 10.53 2.30 -7.40
N ASN A 28 9.54 3.19 -7.57
CA ASN A 28 8.53 3.50 -6.56
C ASN A 28 7.33 4.25 -7.18
N TYR A 29 6.30 4.50 -6.35
CA TYR A 29 5.07 5.19 -6.77
C TYR A 29 5.31 6.61 -7.32
N PRO A 30 6.07 7.51 -6.64
CA PRO A 30 6.39 8.83 -7.20
C PRO A 30 7.08 8.78 -8.56
N ALA A 31 7.97 7.81 -8.77
CA ALA A 31 8.66 7.61 -10.04
C ALA A 31 7.68 7.23 -11.15
N ALA A 32 6.70 6.37 -10.86
CA ALA A 32 5.65 5.99 -11.81
C ALA A 32 4.79 7.20 -12.23
N VAL A 33 4.36 8.01 -11.25
CA VAL A 33 3.58 9.25 -11.52
C VAL A 33 4.40 10.24 -12.34
N SER A 34 5.69 10.40 -12.02
CA SER A 34 6.58 11.31 -12.74
C SER A 34 6.84 10.86 -14.17
N ALA A 35 7.12 9.57 -14.37
CA ALA A 35 7.39 9.00 -15.68
C ALA A 35 6.15 9.04 -16.59
N PHE A 36 4.96 8.85 -16.04
CA PHE A 36 3.71 9.04 -16.77
C PHE A 36 3.51 10.50 -17.18
N ARG A 37 3.72 11.44 -16.25
CA ARG A 37 3.63 12.89 -16.53
C ARG A 37 4.58 13.35 -17.63
N THR A 38 5.79 12.80 -17.70
CA THR A 38 6.79 13.17 -18.70
C THR A 38 6.61 12.46 -20.04
N GLY A 39 5.59 11.60 -20.19
CA GLY A 39 5.39 10.77 -21.38
C GLY A 39 6.43 9.67 -21.54
N SER A 40 7.15 9.32 -20.48
CA SER A 40 8.07 8.17 -20.46
C SER A 40 7.35 6.85 -20.20
N LEU A 41 6.09 6.89 -19.76
CA LEU A 41 5.18 5.76 -19.65
C LEU A 41 3.81 6.16 -20.23
N ASP A 42 3.23 5.30 -21.06
CA ASP A 42 1.91 5.54 -21.69
C ASP A 42 0.76 4.89 -20.93
N LEU A 43 1.02 3.77 -20.24
CA LEU A 43 0.04 3.00 -19.49
C LEU A 43 0.64 2.54 -18.17
N VAL A 44 -0.03 2.85 -17.05
CA VAL A 44 0.46 2.52 -15.71
C VAL A 44 -0.66 1.99 -14.84
N TRP A 45 -0.36 0.94 -14.08
CA TRP A 45 -1.22 0.44 -13.01
C TRP A 45 -1.03 1.29 -11.75
N PHE A 46 -1.91 2.25 -11.53
CA PHE A 46 -1.91 3.09 -10.33
C PHE A 46 -2.86 2.55 -9.26
N GLY A 47 -2.51 2.78 -7.98
CA GLY A 47 -3.52 2.81 -6.92
C GLY A 47 -4.25 4.16 -6.89
N GLY A 48 -5.35 4.27 -6.16
CA GLY A 48 -6.27 5.41 -6.19
C GLY A 48 -5.61 6.76 -5.98
N LEU A 49 -4.76 6.91 -4.97
CA LEU A 49 -4.02 8.16 -4.71
C LEU A 49 -3.11 8.50 -5.89
N THR A 50 -2.28 7.56 -6.34
CA THR A 50 -1.38 7.78 -7.47
C THR A 50 -2.12 8.03 -8.78
N GLY A 51 -3.29 7.43 -8.98
CA GLY A 51 -4.13 7.65 -10.16
C GLY A 51 -4.72 9.05 -10.18
N VAL A 52 -5.16 9.56 -9.03
CA VAL A 52 -5.57 10.97 -8.89
C VAL A 52 -4.39 11.90 -9.15
N GLN A 53 -3.23 11.64 -8.53
CA GLN A 53 -2.02 12.45 -8.72
C GLN A 53 -1.57 12.50 -10.19
N ALA A 54 -1.59 11.36 -10.88
CA ALA A 54 -1.22 11.26 -12.29
C ALA A 54 -2.16 12.07 -13.19
N ARG A 55 -3.47 11.96 -12.98
CA ARG A 55 -4.48 12.69 -13.77
C ARG A 55 -4.44 14.20 -13.53
N LEU A 56 -4.21 14.63 -12.29
CA LEU A 56 -4.02 16.05 -11.97
C LEU A 56 -2.80 16.67 -12.67
N GLN A 57 -1.78 15.84 -12.93
CA GLN A 57 -0.52 16.28 -13.54
C GLN A 57 -0.46 16.08 -15.06
N THR A 58 -1.41 15.35 -15.64
CA THR A 58 -1.41 14.94 -17.06
C THR A 58 -2.80 15.16 -17.66
N PRO A 59 -3.11 16.39 -18.12
CA PRO A 59 -4.40 16.68 -18.76
C PRO A 59 -4.69 15.73 -19.92
N GLY A 60 -5.89 15.17 -19.96
CA GLY A 60 -6.29 14.19 -20.96
C GLY A 60 -6.00 12.72 -20.59
N ALA A 61 -5.32 12.45 -19.48
CA ALA A 61 -5.16 11.08 -18.98
C ALA A 61 -6.52 10.45 -18.64
N GLN A 62 -6.72 9.21 -19.07
CA GLN A 62 -7.98 8.47 -18.92
C GLN A 62 -7.80 7.24 -18.01
N VAL A 63 -8.87 6.90 -17.27
CA VAL A 63 -8.95 5.62 -16.56
C VAL A 63 -9.56 4.61 -17.52
N LEU A 64 -8.83 3.55 -17.82
CA LEU A 64 -9.27 2.52 -18.78
C LEU A 64 -10.02 1.37 -18.09
N ALA A 65 -9.52 0.93 -16.94
CA ALA A 65 -10.06 -0.21 -16.22
C ALA A 65 -9.74 -0.14 -14.73
N GLN A 66 -10.52 -0.88 -13.94
CA GLN A 66 -10.33 -1.15 -12.52
C GLN A 66 -10.68 -2.62 -12.28
N ARG A 67 -10.00 -3.31 -11.35
CA ARG A 67 -10.42 -4.67 -10.97
C ARG A 67 -11.63 -4.61 -10.04
N ASP A 68 -12.45 -5.64 -10.10
CA ASP A 68 -13.55 -5.86 -9.17
C ASP A 68 -13.12 -5.80 -7.69
N ILE A 69 -11.96 -6.35 -7.37
CA ILE A 69 -11.37 -6.33 -6.02
C ILE A 69 -10.99 -4.91 -5.55
N ASP A 70 -10.67 -4.00 -6.46
CA ASP A 70 -10.24 -2.64 -6.14
C ASP A 70 -11.45 -1.75 -5.75
N ALA A 71 -12.67 -2.15 -6.15
CA ALA A 71 -13.91 -1.48 -5.72
C ALA A 71 -14.29 -1.74 -4.25
N LYS A 72 -13.73 -2.79 -3.64
CA LYS A 72 -13.96 -3.18 -2.24
C LYS A 72 -12.64 -3.52 -1.55
N PHE A 73 -11.66 -2.65 -1.74
CA PHE A 73 -10.30 -2.83 -1.25
C PHE A 73 -10.21 -2.64 0.27
N THR A 74 -9.25 -3.31 0.90
CA THR A 74 -9.02 -3.25 2.35
C THR A 74 -7.53 -3.15 2.68
N SER A 75 -7.22 -2.37 3.70
CA SER A 75 -5.91 -2.35 4.35
C SER A 75 -5.93 -3.17 5.63
N VAL A 76 -4.77 -3.69 6.02
CA VAL A 76 -4.56 -4.30 7.33
C VAL A 76 -3.53 -3.49 8.13
N PHE A 77 -3.80 -3.38 9.42
CA PHE A 77 -2.82 -2.97 10.42
C PHE A 77 -2.22 -4.23 11.01
N ILE A 78 -0.90 -4.30 11.01
CA ILE A 78 -0.12 -5.38 11.59
C ILE A 78 0.63 -4.85 12.82
N ALA A 79 0.86 -5.70 13.81
CA ALA A 79 1.64 -5.35 14.98
C ALA A 79 2.67 -6.41 15.32
N ASN A 80 3.81 -5.95 15.82
CA ASN A 80 4.82 -6.83 16.42
C ASN A 80 4.26 -7.43 17.73
N GLY A 81 4.46 -8.73 17.95
CA GLY A 81 3.97 -9.44 19.13
C GLY A 81 4.51 -8.87 20.45
N ALA A 82 5.72 -8.30 20.45
CA ALA A 82 6.32 -7.66 21.62
C ALA A 82 5.68 -6.31 21.99
N SER A 83 4.87 -5.71 21.11
CA SER A 83 4.15 -4.45 21.41
C SER A 83 3.06 -4.61 22.48
N GLY A 84 2.62 -5.85 22.74
CA GLY A 84 1.49 -6.16 23.61
C GLY A 84 0.11 -5.84 23.01
N LEU A 85 0.06 -5.30 21.79
CA LEU A 85 -1.20 -5.04 21.10
C LEU A 85 -1.91 -6.35 20.74
N ARG A 86 -3.23 -6.36 20.93
CA ARG A 86 -4.12 -7.48 20.60
C ARG A 86 -5.05 -7.08 19.45
N PRO A 87 -5.64 -8.04 18.73
CA PRO A 87 -6.60 -7.73 17.69
C PRO A 87 -7.74 -6.83 18.18
N PHE A 88 -8.06 -5.83 17.37
CA PHE A 88 -9.14 -4.88 17.54
C PHE A 88 -10.39 -5.42 16.85
N SER A 89 -11.51 -5.43 17.58
CA SER A 89 -12.83 -5.77 17.04
C SER A 89 -13.55 -4.56 16.45
N LYS A 90 -13.14 -3.34 16.81
CA LYS A 90 -13.76 -2.07 16.39
C LYS A 90 -12.72 -1.00 16.08
N GLY A 91 -13.10 -0.02 15.26
CA GLY A 91 -12.22 1.07 14.84
C GLY A 91 -11.84 2.03 15.97
N ASP A 92 -12.69 2.23 16.97
CA ASP A 92 -12.43 3.08 18.14
C ASP A 92 -11.21 2.63 18.96
N GLN A 93 -10.87 1.34 18.89
CA GLN A 93 -9.67 0.77 19.49
C GLN A 93 -8.37 1.19 18.79
N LEU A 94 -8.42 1.85 17.63
CA LEU A 94 -7.24 2.48 17.03
C LEU A 94 -6.62 3.54 17.96
N THR A 95 -7.37 4.07 18.94
CA THR A 95 -6.83 4.92 20.00
C THR A 95 -5.66 4.29 20.76
N ASN A 96 -5.55 2.96 20.79
CA ASN A 96 -4.39 2.24 21.36
C ASN A 96 -3.08 2.43 20.55
N LEU A 97 -3.15 3.01 19.35
CA LEU A 97 -1.99 3.38 18.54
C LEU A 97 -1.34 4.69 18.99
N LYS A 98 -2.00 5.50 19.82
CA LYS A 98 -1.41 6.71 20.38
C LYS A 98 -0.16 6.37 21.19
N GLY A 99 0.90 7.13 20.98
CA GLY A 99 2.21 6.90 21.60
C GLY A 99 2.95 5.67 21.07
N ARG A 100 2.48 5.00 20.01
CA ARG A 100 3.15 3.84 19.40
C ARG A 100 4.01 4.24 18.22
N ARG A 101 5.10 3.50 17.99
CA ARG A 101 5.92 3.63 16.79
C ARG A 101 5.22 2.95 15.62
N LEU A 102 4.55 3.72 14.77
CA LEU A 102 3.86 3.23 13.58
C LEU A 102 4.61 3.61 12.30
N SER A 103 4.77 2.67 11.36
CA SER A 103 5.26 2.95 10.01
C SER A 103 4.17 2.73 8.97
N PHE A 104 3.93 3.73 8.14
CA PHE A 104 3.26 3.54 6.86
C PHE A 104 4.22 2.95 5.82
N GLY A 105 3.65 2.57 4.67
CA GLY A 105 4.41 2.17 3.48
C GLY A 105 5.06 3.37 2.78
N SER A 106 4.71 3.57 1.50
CA SER A 106 5.08 4.78 0.77
C SER A 106 4.16 5.94 1.10
N GLU A 107 4.70 7.17 1.10
CA GLU A 107 3.92 8.41 1.21
C GLU A 107 2.82 8.53 0.14
N SER A 108 3.04 8.02 -1.06
CA SER A 108 2.05 8.07 -2.14
C SER A 108 1.11 6.86 -2.18
N SER A 109 1.17 5.97 -1.19
CA SER A 109 0.34 4.76 -1.17
C SER A 109 -1.08 5.03 -0.69
N THR A 110 -2.09 4.52 -1.42
CA THR A 110 -3.49 4.51 -0.96
C THR A 110 -3.65 3.60 0.25
N SER A 111 -3.36 2.30 0.09
CA SER A 111 -3.55 1.24 1.08
C SER A 111 -2.43 1.14 2.12
N GLY A 112 -1.25 1.67 1.82
CA GLY A 112 -0.12 1.72 2.75
C GLY A 112 -0.06 2.98 3.60
N ARG A 113 -0.84 4.02 3.26
CA ARG A 113 -0.85 5.30 3.99
C ARG A 113 -2.21 5.99 4.00
N LEU A 114 -2.69 6.48 2.85
CA LEU A 114 -3.80 7.44 2.80
C LEU A 114 -5.05 6.92 3.53
N MET A 115 -5.50 5.72 3.19
CA MET A 115 -6.71 5.14 3.78
C MET A 115 -6.49 4.70 5.22
N PRO A 116 -5.39 4.00 5.59
CA PRO A 116 -5.06 3.78 7.00
C PRO A 116 -5.06 5.06 7.85
N GLN A 117 -4.42 6.13 7.38
CA GLN A 117 -4.36 7.41 8.07
C GLN A 117 -5.75 8.06 8.18
N TYR A 118 -6.56 8.00 7.12
CA TYR A 118 -7.94 8.45 7.15
C TYR A 118 -8.75 7.74 8.24
N PHE A 119 -8.67 6.40 8.31
CA PHE A 119 -9.39 5.64 9.34
C PHE A 119 -8.86 5.88 10.75
N MET A 120 -7.57 6.14 10.93
CA MET A 120 -7.03 6.59 12.21
C MET A 120 -7.67 7.92 12.63
N SER A 121 -7.70 8.91 11.74
CA SER A 121 -8.29 10.23 12.03
C SER A 121 -9.79 10.14 12.32
N GLN A 122 -10.54 9.33 11.57
CA GLN A 122 -11.96 9.06 11.83
C GLN A 122 -12.22 8.47 13.23
N ASN A 123 -11.22 7.81 13.83
CA ASN A 123 -11.30 7.24 15.17
C ASN A 123 -10.50 8.06 16.21
N GLY A 124 -10.25 9.33 15.91
CA GLY A 124 -9.65 10.29 16.85
C GLY A 124 -8.16 10.08 17.09
N VAL A 125 -7.44 9.52 16.12
CA VAL A 125 -5.99 9.31 16.15
C VAL A 125 -5.35 10.09 15.02
N GLU A 126 -4.61 11.14 15.38
CA GLU A 126 -3.85 11.92 14.41
C GLU A 126 -2.40 11.43 14.34
N THR A 127 -1.70 11.72 13.24
CA THR A 127 -0.29 11.34 13.08
C THR A 127 0.62 11.93 14.15
N LYS A 128 0.27 13.11 14.66
CA LYS A 128 0.97 13.77 15.77
C LYS A 128 0.82 13.05 17.12
N ASP A 129 -0.17 12.17 17.26
CA ASP A 129 -0.40 11.40 18.48
C ASP A 129 0.52 10.16 18.56
N LEU A 130 1.25 9.84 17.50
CA LEU A 130 2.17 8.70 17.44
C LEU A 130 3.47 8.98 18.21
N ALA A 131 4.22 7.94 18.53
CA ALA A 131 5.53 8.09 19.17
C ALA A 131 6.44 9.00 18.33
N GLY A 132 7.02 10.03 18.95
CA GLY A 132 7.87 11.00 18.26
C GLY A 132 7.10 12.05 17.44
N GLY A 133 5.77 12.07 17.51
CA GLY A 133 4.95 13.10 16.86
C GLY A 133 4.74 12.93 15.35
N ALA A 134 5.17 11.80 14.77
CA ALA A 134 5.00 11.50 13.35
C ALA A 134 5.08 9.98 13.09
N PRO A 135 4.51 9.50 11.97
CA PRO A 135 4.72 8.12 11.51
C PRO A 135 6.09 7.96 10.85
N GLY A 136 6.55 6.72 10.75
CA GLY A 136 7.60 6.33 9.81
C GLY A 136 7.05 6.06 8.41
N PHE A 137 7.95 6.00 7.42
CA PHE A 137 7.67 5.57 6.05
C PHE A 137 8.70 4.56 5.60
N SER A 138 8.28 3.31 5.41
CA SER A 138 9.15 2.20 5.01
C SER A 138 9.42 2.18 3.50
N GLY A 139 8.61 2.88 2.71
CA GLY A 139 8.72 2.98 1.26
C GLY A 139 7.96 1.91 0.46
N SER A 140 7.63 0.76 1.05
CA SER A 140 6.86 -0.30 0.37
C SER A 140 6.11 -1.20 1.35
N HIS A 141 5.16 -2.00 0.87
CA HIS A 141 4.42 -2.93 1.72
C HIS A 141 5.31 -4.01 2.34
N ASP A 142 6.22 -4.60 1.56
CA ASP A 142 7.15 -5.61 2.07
C ASP A 142 8.13 -5.01 3.09
N ALA A 143 8.59 -3.78 2.86
CA ALA A 143 9.41 -3.07 3.83
C ALA A 143 8.63 -2.78 5.13
N THR A 144 7.34 -2.45 5.06
CA THR A 144 6.47 -2.30 6.25
C THR A 144 6.41 -3.60 7.06
N ILE A 145 6.23 -4.75 6.40
CA ILE A 145 6.25 -6.05 7.08
C ILE A 145 7.58 -6.26 7.80
N ALA A 146 8.70 -6.01 7.11
CA ALA A 146 10.04 -6.23 7.66
C ALA A 146 10.34 -5.36 8.89
N VAL A 147 10.00 -4.06 8.86
CA VAL A 147 10.26 -3.15 9.99
C VAL A 147 9.36 -3.42 11.18
N VAL A 148 8.14 -3.93 10.97
CA VAL A 148 7.26 -4.37 12.06
C VAL A 148 7.72 -5.70 12.62
N GLN A 149 8.02 -6.68 11.78
CA GLN A 149 8.48 -8.00 12.21
C GLN A 149 9.79 -7.94 13.01
N SER A 150 10.70 -7.03 12.65
CA SER A 150 11.95 -6.80 13.40
C SER A 150 11.75 -6.05 14.72
N GLY A 151 10.60 -5.41 14.94
CA GLY A 151 10.33 -4.58 16.13
C GLY A 151 10.94 -3.17 16.05
N ALA A 152 11.52 -2.79 14.92
CA ALA A 152 11.95 -1.41 14.66
C ALA A 152 10.75 -0.45 14.75
N TYR A 153 9.59 -0.89 14.26
CA TYR A 153 8.29 -0.29 14.51
C TYR A 153 7.37 -1.30 15.21
N GLU A 154 6.45 -0.81 16.03
CA GLU A 154 5.47 -1.64 16.72
C GLU A 154 4.29 -1.99 15.82
N VAL A 155 3.90 -1.07 14.94
CA VAL A 155 2.71 -1.18 14.09
C VAL A 155 3.05 -0.75 12.66
N GLY A 156 2.39 -1.35 11.68
CA GLY A 156 2.41 -0.87 10.31
C GLY A 156 1.10 -1.11 9.59
N ALA A 157 0.88 -0.38 8.49
CA ALA A 157 -0.31 -0.54 7.66
C ALA A 157 0.07 -0.85 6.21
N LEU A 158 -0.66 -1.79 5.60
CA LEU A 158 -0.40 -2.25 4.24
C LEU A 158 -1.62 -2.86 3.56
N ASN A 159 -1.46 -3.07 2.25
CA ASN A 159 -2.34 -3.84 1.39
C ASN A 159 -2.58 -5.27 1.93
N GLU A 160 -3.85 -5.66 2.06
CA GLU A 160 -4.23 -6.97 2.58
C GLU A 160 -3.72 -8.15 1.73
N GLN A 161 -3.76 -8.03 0.40
CA GLN A 161 -3.30 -9.10 -0.49
C GLN A 161 -1.80 -9.32 -0.37
N VAL A 162 -1.03 -8.24 -0.22
CA VAL A 162 0.42 -8.34 0.01
C VAL A 162 0.73 -9.03 1.33
N TRP A 163 -0.02 -8.71 2.40
CA TRP A 163 0.08 -9.42 3.66
C TRP A 163 -0.20 -10.92 3.50
N ARG A 164 -1.36 -11.28 2.91
CA ARG A 164 -1.76 -12.68 2.71
C ARG A 164 -0.73 -13.46 1.90
N SER A 165 -0.28 -12.87 0.79
CA SER A 165 0.72 -13.49 -0.10
C SER A 165 2.06 -13.72 0.63
N ASN A 166 2.51 -12.78 1.46
CA ASN A 166 3.74 -12.94 2.23
C ASN A 166 3.61 -13.99 3.35
N VAL A 167 2.42 -14.14 3.95
CA VAL A 167 2.13 -15.22 4.91
C VAL A 167 2.13 -16.57 4.21
N GLU A 168 1.42 -16.69 3.08
CA GLU A 168 1.34 -17.92 2.27
C GLU A 168 2.73 -18.34 1.74
N ASP A 169 3.54 -17.37 1.32
CA ASP A 169 4.92 -17.59 0.85
C ASP A 169 5.92 -17.87 2.00
N GLY A 170 5.48 -17.88 3.27
CA GLY A 170 6.34 -18.13 4.44
C GLY A 170 7.36 -17.03 4.74
N ARG A 171 7.16 -15.81 4.22
CA ARG A 171 8.04 -14.64 4.47
C ARG A 171 7.70 -13.90 5.76
N VAL A 172 6.56 -14.23 6.35
CA VAL A 172 6.08 -13.70 7.62
C VAL A 172 6.12 -14.79 8.68
N ASP A 173 6.67 -14.47 9.84
CA ASP A 173 6.56 -15.27 11.05
C ASP A 173 5.32 -14.81 11.85
N PRO A 174 4.21 -15.58 11.83
CA PRO A 174 2.97 -15.19 12.48
C PRO A 174 3.08 -15.13 14.00
N ASN A 175 4.14 -15.69 14.60
CA ASN A 175 4.41 -15.54 16.03
C ASN A 175 5.03 -14.19 16.38
N LYS A 176 5.66 -13.53 15.40
CA LYS A 176 6.32 -12.22 15.58
C LYS A 176 5.46 -11.07 15.16
N VAL A 177 4.63 -11.24 14.13
CA VAL A 177 3.79 -10.18 13.60
C VAL A 177 2.44 -10.74 13.17
N SER A 178 1.37 -10.03 13.50
CA SER A 178 0.01 -10.45 13.17
C SER A 178 -0.86 -9.25 12.83
N VAL A 179 -1.94 -9.51 12.09
CA VAL A 179 -2.97 -8.50 11.82
C VAL A 179 -3.71 -8.19 13.12
N ILE A 180 -3.72 -6.91 13.49
CA ILE A 180 -4.48 -6.42 14.63
C ILE A 180 -5.78 -5.73 14.21
N TRP A 181 -5.88 -5.19 13.00
CA TRP A 181 -7.12 -4.58 12.53
C TRP A 181 -7.20 -4.59 11.01
N ARG A 182 -8.42 -4.61 10.48
CA ARG A 182 -8.71 -4.51 9.05
C ARG A 182 -9.66 -3.34 8.86
N THR A 183 -9.36 -2.49 7.89
CA THR A 183 -10.21 -1.35 7.58
C THR A 183 -11.57 -1.79 7.05
N PRO A 184 -12.61 -0.95 7.17
CA PRO A 184 -13.74 -1.01 6.25
C PRO A 184 -13.27 -1.00 4.79
N ALA A 185 -14.10 -1.55 3.90
CA ALA A 185 -13.81 -1.53 2.47
C ALA A 185 -13.85 -0.09 1.92
N TYR A 186 -12.98 0.18 0.95
CA TYR A 186 -12.91 1.44 0.22
C TYR A 186 -12.54 1.19 -1.24
N VAL A 187 -12.63 2.23 -2.06
CA VAL A 187 -12.23 2.16 -3.48
C VAL A 187 -10.75 2.54 -3.59
N ASP A 188 -9.95 1.67 -4.20
CA ASP A 188 -8.55 1.92 -4.60
C ASP A 188 -8.42 1.96 -6.13
#